data_AF-A0A2G2YMQ0-F1
#
_entry.id   AF-A0A2G2YMQ0-F1
#
_cell.length_a   1.000
_cell.length_b   1.000
_cell.length_c   1.000
_cell.angle_alpha   90.00
_cell.angle_beta   90.00
_cell.angle_gamma   90.00
#
_symmetry.space_group_name_H-M   'P 1'
#
loop_
_entity.id
_entity.type
_entity.pdbx_description
1 polymer ?
#
loop_
_entity_poly.entity_id
_entity_poly.type
_entity_poly.pdbx_seq_one_letter_code
_entity_poly.pdbx_strand_id
1 'polypeptide(L)'
;MMAEMFELLANGKLYYLGMDPTEVAIPNAIWNLRNLRHLCIDGYASFDAPDYKQEILRKLLSNLRTMLTPILKYRKDSEEILRRLPRLEKLKCIYLFKERMLPRLDLIPQLVFLKLFSNVPTLYPDFYERVLKCLPSNLKRLSLSVSVWMVVSHGMVWLPWEPCLF
;
A
#
# COMPACT_ATOMS: atom_id res chain seq x y z
N MET A 1 -17.53 -0.95 -18.30
CA MET A 1 -16.51 0.13 -18.30
C MET A 1 -16.68 0.87 -16.97
N MET A 2 -16.01 0.40 -15.91
CA MET A 2 -16.19 0.95 -14.56
C MET A 2 -15.25 2.13 -14.37
N ALA A 3 -15.78 3.22 -13.84
CA ALA A 3 -15.07 4.47 -13.66
C ALA A 3 -14.14 4.37 -12.43
N GLU A 4 -12.84 4.44 -12.67
CA GLU A 4 -11.85 4.70 -11.63
C GLU A 4 -11.85 6.21 -11.36
N MET A 5 -12.08 6.62 -10.11
CA MET A 5 -12.04 8.04 -9.74
C MET A 5 -10.68 8.36 -9.10
N PHE A 6 -9.97 9.29 -9.72
CA PHE A 6 -8.79 9.93 -9.16
C PHE A 6 -9.16 11.30 -8.66
N GLU A 7 -9.11 11.52 -7.35
CA GLU A 7 -9.20 12.86 -6.80
C GLU A 7 -7.78 13.33 -6.43
N LEU A 8 -7.17 14.07 -7.37
CA LEU A 8 -5.91 14.75 -7.10
C LEU A 8 -6.23 16.05 -6.37
N LEU A 9 -5.99 16.05 -5.06
CA LEU A 9 -6.17 17.25 -4.26
C LEU A 9 -4.97 18.17 -4.42
N ALA A 10 -5.21 19.47 -4.29
CA ALA A 10 -4.14 20.43 -4.10
C ALA A 10 -3.18 19.96 -2.98
N ASN A 11 -1.88 20.23 -3.12
CA ASN A 11 -0.81 19.88 -2.16
C ASN A 11 -0.21 18.47 -2.27
N GLY A 12 -0.29 17.82 -3.44
CA GLY A 12 0.43 16.56 -3.68
C GLY A 12 -0.18 15.38 -2.90
N LYS A 13 -1.50 15.39 -2.76
CA LYS A 13 -2.30 14.29 -2.23
C LYS A 13 -3.11 13.68 -3.36
N LEU A 14 -3.17 12.36 -3.42
CA LEU A 14 -4.00 11.63 -4.38
C LEU A 14 -4.82 10.58 -3.63
N TYR A 15 -6.12 10.61 -3.90
CA TYR A 15 -7.09 9.62 -3.45
C TYR A 15 -7.48 8.79 -4.67
N TYR A 16 -7.27 7.48 -4.56
CA TYR A 16 -7.70 6.52 -5.56
C TYR A 16 -8.84 5.68 -4.98
N LEU A 17 -10.00 5.71 -5.63
CA LEU A 17 -11.18 4.96 -5.20
C LEU A 17 -11.41 3.79 -6.16
N GLY A 18 -11.08 2.58 -5.71
CA GLY A 18 -11.46 1.33 -6.37
C GLY A 18 -12.88 0.96 -5.97
N MET A 19 -13.84 1.17 -6.89
CA MET A 19 -15.26 0.86 -6.67
C MET A 19 -15.60 -0.64 -6.79
N ASP A 20 -14.61 -1.48 -7.09
CA ASP A 20 -14.82 -2.91 -7.35
C ASP A 20 -14.46 -3.77 -6.13
N PRO A 21 -15.26 -4.79 -5.77
CA PRO A 21 -14.92 -5.75 -4.73
C PRO A 21 -13.73 -6.66 -5.11
N THR A 22 -13.34 -6.68 -6.38
CA THR A 22 -12.15 -7.39 -6.88
C THR A 22 -10.93 -6.49 -6.88
N GLU A 23 -9.77 -7.13 -6.99
CA GLU A 23 -8.51 -6.41 -6.96
C GLU A 23 -8.32 -5.52 -8.19
N VAL A 24 -8.08 -4.23 -7.97
CA VAL A 24 -7.87 -3.26 -9.05
C VAL A 24 -6.40 -2.91 -9.20
N ALA A 25 -5.90 -2.86 -10.43
CA ALA A 25 -4.53 -2.44 -10.70
C ALA A 25 -4.44 -0.92 -10.63
N ILE A 26 -3.55 -0.39 -9.80
CA ILE A 26 -3.31 1.06 -9.73
C ILE A 26 -2.71 1.52 -11.07
N PRO A 27 -3.31 2.51 -11.75
CA PRO A 27 -2.85 2.88 -13.08
C PRO A 27 -1.41 3.43 -13.10
N ASN A 28 -0.66 3.00 -14.13
CA ASN A 28 0.76 3.30 -14.31
C ASN A 28 1.07 4.81 -14.42
N ALA A 29 0.08 5.67 -14.66
CA ALA A 29 0.26 7.12 -14.67
C ALA A 29 0.67 7.67 -13.28
N ILE A 30 0.30 6.99 -12.20
CA ILE A 30 0.60 7.41 -10.82
C ILE A 30 2.10 7.56 -10.58
N TRP A 31 2.90 6.70 -11.23
CA TRP A 31 4.34 6.66 -11.08
C TRP A 31 5.02 7.96 -11.52
N ASN A 32 4.38 8.70 -12.44
CA ASN A 32 4.90 9.96 -12.98
C ASN A 32 4.63 11.18 -12.09
N LEU A 33 3.85 11.03 -11.02
CA LEU A 33 3.48 12.13 -10.12
C LEU A 33 4.60 12.46 -9.14
N ARG A 34 5.65 13.14 -9.63
CA ARG A 34 6.87 13.45 -8.85
C ARG A 34 6.62 14.33 -7.63
N ASN A 35 5.57 15.14 -7.63
CA ASN A 35 5.21 16.01 -6.51
C ASN A 35 4.27 15.34 -5.50
N LEU A 36 3.87 14.09 -5.76
CA LEU A 36 3.00 13.35 -4.86
C LEU A 36 3.77 13.04 -3.57
N ARG A 37 3.22 13.49 -2.44
CA ARG A 37 3.74 13.23 -1.10
C ARG A 37 2.90 12.20 -0.36
N HIS A 38 1.64 12.09 -0.76
CA HIS A 38 0.61 11.41 -0.01
C HIS A 38 -0.29 10.65 -0.96
N LEU A 39 -0.28 9.33 -0.86
CA LEU A 39 -1.14 8.45 -1.63
C LEU A 39 -2.02 7.68 -0.65
N CYS A 40 -3.33 7.74 -0.85
CA CYS A 40 -4.22 6.84 -0.14
C CYS A 40 -5.20 6.18 -1.10
N ILE A 41 -5.29 4.86 -0.95
CA ILE A 41 -5.92 3.94 -1.89
C ILE A 41 -7.09 3.34 -1.16
N ASP A 42 -8.30 3.70 -1.55
CA ASP A 42 -9.50 3.08 -1.03
C ASP A 42 -9.92 1.93 -1.94
N GLY A 43 -10.26 0.79 -1.36
CA GLY A 43 -10.53 -0.47 -2.07
C GLY A 43 -9.35 -1.44 -2.19
N TYR A 44 -9.58 -2.60 -2.82
CA TYR A 44 -8.59 -3.67 -3.00
C TYR A 44 -7.59 -3.35 -4.13
N ALA A 45 -6.87 -2.23 -4.06
CA ALA A 45 -5.92 -1.89 -5.13
C ALA A 45 -4.50 -2.41 -4.85
N SER A 46 -3.85 -2.90 -5.90
CA SER A 46 -2.46 -3.34 -5.87
C SER A 46 -1.64 -2.66 -6.96
N PHE A 47 -0.35 -2.54 -6.72
CA PHE A 47 0.58 -2.10 -7.75
C PHE A 47 0.99 -3.29 -8.61
N ASP A 48 0.93 -3.09 -9.93
CA ASP A 48 1.65 -3.94 -10.87
C ASP A 48 3.02 -3.34 -11.18
N ALA A 49 3.93 -4.19 -11.69
CA ALA A 49 5.22 -3.74 -12.18
C ALA A 49 5.02 -2.60 -13.19
N PRO A 50 5.70 -1.46 -13.00
CA PRO A 50 5.73 -0.42 -14.02
C PRO A 50 6.31 -1.00 -15.33
N ASP A 51 5.71 -0.63 -16.46
CA ASP A 51 6.15 -1.05 -17.79
C ASP A 51 7.66 -0.74 -17.97
N TYR A 52 8.38 -1.61 -18.69
CA TYR A 52 9.83 -1.54 -18.94
C TYR A 52 10.28 -0.16 -19.44
N LYS A 53 9.41 0.53 -20.20
CA LYS A 53 9.65 1.90 -20.68
C LYS A 53 9.72 2.96 -19.57
N GLN A 54 9.05 2.72 -18.44
CA GLN A 54 9.12 3.57 -17.25
C GLN A 54 10.35 3.30 -16.38
N GLU A 55 11.06 2.18 -16.56
CA GLU A 55 12.30 1.86 -15.81
C GLU A 55 13.43 2.85 -16.07
N ILE A 56 13.41 3.52 -17.23
CA ILE A 56 14.37 4.57 -17.60
C ILE A 56 14.21 5.79 -16.66
N LEU A 57 13.03 5.99 -16.07
CA LEU A 57 12.75 7.05 -15.11
C LEU A 57 13.04 6.58 -13.68
N ARG A 58 14.32 6.56 -13.28
CA ARG A 58 14.85 6.12 -11.98
C ARG A 58 14.29 6.83 -10.71
N LYS A 59 13.24 7.65 -10.81
CA LYS A 59 12.68 8.47 -9.71
C LYS A 59 11.15 8.55 -9.75
N LEU A 60 10.48 7.41 -9.97
CA LEU A 60 9.02 7.32 -9.83
C LEU A 60 8.65 7.56 -8.35
N LEU A 61 7.62 8.37 -8.09
CA LEU A 61 7.15 8.68 -6.71
C LEU A 61 8.25 9.08 -5.69
N SER A 62 9.34 9.70 -6.15
CA SER A 62 10.53 9.94 -5.30
C SER A 62 10.29 10.87 -4.10
N ASN A 63 9.17 11.58 -4.06
CA ASN A 63 8.78 12.47 -2.96
C ASN A 63 7.63 11.89 -2.11
N LEU A 64 7.16 10.68 -2.40
CA LEU A 64 6.10 10.05 -1.63
C LEU A 64 6.59 9.78 -0.20
N ARG A 65 5.90 10.38 0.77
CA ARG A 65 6.17 10.28 2.21
C ARG A 65 5.24 9.29 2.87
N THR A 66 3.99 9.21 2.40
CA THR A 66 2.99 8.35 3.02
C THR A 66 2.19 7.60 1.97
N MET A 67 1.98 6.32 2.22
CA MET A 67 1.17 5.45 1.37
C MET A 67 0.25 4.63 2.26
N LEU A 68 -1.06 4.78 2.05
CA LEU A 68 -2.05 4.07 2.85
C LEU A 68 -2.86 3.13 1.97
N THR A 69 -3.13 1.97 2.56
CA THR A 69 -4.04 0.92 2.13
C THR A 69 -3.77 0.24 0.77
N PRO A 70 -2.54 0.21 0.21
CA PRO A 70 -2.28 -0.73 -0.89
C PRO A 70 -2.28 -2.17 -0.37
N ILE A 71 -2.65 -3.08 -1.25
CA ILE A 71 -2.35 -4.50 -1.08
C ILE A 71 -0.87 -4.72 -1.39
N LEU A 72 -0.14 -5.33 -0.46
CA LEU A 72 1.21 -5.81 -0.70
C LEU A 72 1.18 -7.29 -1.06
N LYS A 73 1.47 -7.58 -2.34
CA LYS A 73 1.73 -8.94 -2.82
C LYS A 73 3.20 -9.30 -2.65
N TYR A 74 3.50 -10.58 -2.47
CA TYR A 74 4.87 -11.08 -2.51
C TYR A 74 5.20 -11.52 -3.93
N ARG A 75 5.68 -10.58 -4.75
CA ARG A 75 6.11 -10.84 -6.13
C ARG A 75 7.41 -10.12 -6.42
N LYS A 76 8.18 -10.59 -7.41
CA LYS A 76 9.42 -9.93 -7.84
C LYS A 76 9.20 -8.43 -8.14
N ASP A 77 8.05 -8.12 -8.73
CA ASP A 77 7.61 -6.77 -9.08
C ASP A 77 7.37 -5.88 -7.85
N SER A 78 6.91 -6.46 -6.74
CA SER A 78 6.64 -5.72 -5.50
C SER A 78 7.90 -5.14 -4.89
N GLU A 79 9.02 -5.86 -4.89
CA GLU A 79 10.29 -5.35 -4.38
C GLU A 79 10.82 -4.19 -5.23
N GLU A 80 10.62 -4.28 -6.55
CA GLU A 80 11.03 -3.23 -7.47
C GLU A 80 10.24 -1.94 -7.24
N ILE A 81 8.94 -2.07 -6.98
CA ILE A 81 8.10 -0.96 -6.53
C ILE A 81 8.63 -0.37 -5.22
N LEU A 82 8.94 -1.19 -4.21
CA LEU A 82 9.43 -0.70 -2.93
C LEU A 82 10.76 0.08 -3.06
N ARG A 83 11.68 -0.38 -3.91
CA ARG A 83 12.94 0.35 -4.20
C ARG A 83 12.69 1.73 -4.80
N ARG A 84 11.55 1.92 -5.48
CA ARG A 84 11.15 3.19 -6.08
C ARG A 84 10.43 4.12 -5.11
N LEU A 85 10.32 3.76 -3.83
CA LEU A 85 9.74 4.58 -2.77
C LEU A 85 10.81 5.06 -1.76
N PRO A 86 11.91 5.70 -2.19
CA PRO A 86 13.09 5.92 -1.35
C PRO A 86 12.88 6.90 -0.18
N ARG A 87 11.81 7.70 -0.23
CA ARG A 87 11.44 8.70 0.80
C ARG A 87 10.19 8.33 1.59
N LEU A 88 9.67 7.12 1.41
CA LEU A 88 8.46 6.70 2.10
C LEU A 88 8.75 6.51 3.59
N GLU A 89 8.00 7.22 4.42
CA GLU A 89 8.14 7.25 5.87
C GLU A 89 7.03 6.49 6.58
N LYS A 90 5.80 6.56 6.06
CA LYS A 90 4.62 5.91 6.63
C LYS A 90 3.97 4.99 5.62
N LEU A 91 3.89 3.70 5.96
CA LEU A 91 3.18 2.70 5.19
C LEU A 91 2.06 2.10 6.04
N LYS A 92 0.82 2.24 5.60
CA LYS A 92 -0.30 1.42 6.09
C LYS A 92 -0.71 0.52 4.94
N CYS A 93 -0.78 -0.80 5.09
CA CYS A 93 -1.05 -1.68 3.95
C CYS A 93 -1.80 -2.95 4.37
N ILE A 94 -2.41 -3.60 3.40
CA ILE A 94 -3.15 -4.84 3.58
C ILE A 94 -2.25 -6.02 3.23
N TYR A 95 -2.13 -6.95 4.17
CA TYR A 95 -1.50 -8.25 3.97
C TYR A 95 -2.58 -9.28 3.66
N LEU A 96 -2.40 -9.99 2.55
CA LEU A 96 -3.25 -11.11 2.18
C LEU A 96 -2.60 -12.41 2.69
N PHE A 97 -3.30 -13.14 3.55
CA PHE A 97 -2.82 -14.40 4.11
C PHE A 97 -2.34 -15.41 3.05
N LYS A 98 -2.99 -15.42 1.88
CA LYS A 98 -2.63 -16.28 0.74
C LYS A 98 -1.20 -16.08 0.23
N GLU A 99 -0.63 -14.88 0.38
CA GLU A 99 0.68 -14.52 -0.16
C GLU A 99 1.83 -15.17 0.62
N ARG A 100 1.55 -15.72 1.82
CA ARG A 100 2.47 -16.43 2.74
C ARG A 100 3.74 -15.66 3.14
N MET A 101 4.17 -14.66 2.40
CA MET A 101 5.37 -13.88 2.63
C MET A 101 5.04 -12.40 2.45
N LEU A 102 5.81 -11.55 3.12
CA LEU A 102 5.78 -10.12 2.92
C LEU A 102 6.91 -9.74 1.97
N PRO A 103 6.72 -8.72 1.11
CA PRO A 103 7.83 -8.16 0.37
C PRO A 103 8.85 -7.54 1.34
N ARG A 104 10.09 -7.44 0.88
CA ARG A 104 11.22 -6.93 1.64
C ARG A 104 11.07 -5.44 1.95
N LEU A 105 10.48 -5.12 3.11
CA LEU A 105 10.26 -3.74 3.54
C LEU A 105 11.57 -3.04 3.95
N ASP A 106 12.66 -3.78 4.15
CA ASP A 106 14.03 -3.27 4.28
C ASP A 106 14.51 -2.49 3.05
N LEU A 107 13.84 -2.64 1.91
CA LEU A 107 14.10 -1.87 0.68
C LEU A 107 13.61 -0.41 0.76
N ILE A 108 12.86 -0.04 1.81
CA ILE A 108 12.39 1.32 2.05
C ILE A 108 13.21 1.94 3.19
N PRO A 109 14.33 2.64 2.89
CA PRO A 109 15.28 3.06 3.90
C PRO A 109 14.71 4.10 4.87
N GLN A 110 13.71 4.88 4.49
CA GLN A 110 13.14 5.94 5.34
C GLN A 110 11.90 5.50 6.11
N LEU A 111 11.52 4.21 6.06
CA LEU A 111 10.28 3.74 6.68
C LEU A 111 10.40 3.76 8.20
N VAL A 112 9.67 4.68 8.84
CA VAL A 112 9.63 4.85 10.30
C VAL A 112 8.34 4.33 10.92
N PHE A 113 7.27 4.22 10.13
CA PHE A 113 5.96 3.76 10.58
C PHE A 113 5.38 2.70 9.63
N LEU A 114 5.02 1.55 10.18
CA LEU A 114 4.37 0.46 9.45
C LEU A 114 3.08 0.04 10.18
N LYS A 115 1.95 0.02 9.46
CA LYS A 115 0.72 -0.63 9.91
C LYS A 115 0.32 -1.72 8.93
N LEU A 116 0.23 -2.95 9.41
CA LEU A 116 -0.26 -4.08 8.63
C LEU A 116 -1.69 -4.42 9.03
N PHE A 117 -2.55 -4.52 8.03
CA PHE A 117 -3.94 -4.95 8.14
C PHE A 117 -4.06 -6.38 7.61
N SER A 118 -4.47 -7.31 8.46
CA SER A 118 -4.71 -8.70 8.06
C SER A 118 -6.10 -8.88 7.48
N ASN A 119 -6.19 -9.58 6.35
CA ASN A 119 -7.47 -10.00 5.77
C ASN A 119 -8.13 -11.19 6.45
N VAL A 120 -7.42 -11.85 7.38
CA VAL A 120 -7.95 -12.96 8.16
C VAL A 120 -8.20 -12.53 9.61
N PRO A 121 -9.26 -13.07 10.25
CA PRO A 121 -9.67 -12.69 11.61
C PRO A 121 -8.63 -13.05 12.69
N THR A 122 -7.70 -13.95 12.39
CA THR A 122 -6.69 -14.43 13.35
C THR A 122 -5.29 -14.36 12.74
N LEU A 123 -4.37 -13.72 13.47
CA LEU A 123 -2.93 -13.75 13.15
C LEU A 123 -2.31 -15.01 13.76
N TYR A 124 -1.81 -15.91 12.91
CA TYR A 124 -1.11 -17.12 13.37
C TYR A 124 0.30 -16.79 13.87
N PRO A 125 0.89 -17.58 14.79
CA PRO A 125 2.23 -17.34 15.34
C PRO A 125 3.32 -17.17 14.27
N ASP A 126 3.25 -17.95 13.19
CA ASP A 126 4.20 -17.91 12.09
C ASP A 126 4.13 -16.60 11.28
N PHE A 127 3.00 -15.90 11.30
CA PHE A 127 2.88 -14.57 10.70
C PHE A 127 3.81 -13.57 11.39
N TYR A 128 3.87 -13.57 12.72
CA TYR A 128 4.72 -12.66 13.49
C TYR A 128 6.20 -12.89 13.17
N GLU A 129 6.66 -14.13 13.13
CA GLU A 129 8.04 -14.45 12.78
C GLU A 129 8.42 -13.97 11.37
N ARG A 130 7.49 -14.11 10.41
CA ARG A 130 7.71 -13.66 9.04
C ARG A 130 7.78 -12.14 8.94
N VAL A 131 6.88 -11.43 9.63
CA VAL A 131 6.90 -9.95 9.68
C VAL A 131 8.22 -9.46 10.24
N LEU A 132 8.66 -10.01 11.38
CA LEU A 132 9.88 -9.60 12.06
C LEU A 132 11.13 -9.75 11.18
N LYS A 133 11.19 -10.77 10.31
CA LYS A 133 12.30 -10.98 9.36
C LYS A 133 12.37 -9.95 8.24
N CYS A 134 11.28 -9.26 7.94
CA CYS A 134 11.19 -8.30 6.84
C CYS A 134 11.17 -6.84 7.30
N LEU A 135 11.34 -6.56 8.61
CA LEU A 135 11.26 -5.19 9.13
C LEU A 135 12.49 -4.36 8.73
N PRO A 136 12.30 -3.10 8.29
CA PRO A 136 13.41 -2.18 8.08
C PRO A 136 14.04 -1.78 9.43
N SER A 137 15.35 -1.59 9.44
CA SER A 137 16.11 -1.20 10.64
C SER A 137 15.72 0.18 11.20
N ASN A 138 15.19 1.07 10.36
CA ASN A 138 14.79 2.42 10.73
C ASN A 138 13.36 2.51 11.31
N LEU A 139 12.66 1.37 11.43
CA LEU A 139 11.28 1.34 11.88
C LEU A 139 11.18 1.72 13.36
N LYS A 140 10.43 2.79 13.65
CA LYS A 140 10.19 3.29 15.01
C LYS A 140 8.88 2.81 15.60
N ARG A 141 7.90 2.51 14.74
CA ARG A 141 6.56 2.11 15.17
C ARG A 141 5.99 1.07 14.22
N LEU A 142 5.60 -0.06 14.80
CA LEU A 142 4.89 -1.15 14.14
C LEU A 142 3.49 -1.28 14.75
N SER A 143 2.48 -1.43 13.91
CA SER A 143 1.12 -1.73 14.33
C SER A 143 0.58 -2.88 13.49
N LEU A 144 0.08 -3.92 14.16
CA LEU A 144 -0.58 -5.05 13.52
C LEU A 144 -2.06 -4.97 13.90
N SER A 145 -2.94 -5.12 12.93
CA SER A 145 -4.38 -5.05 13.17
C SER A 145 -5.10 -6.06 12.28
N VAL A 146 -6.15 -6.66 12.82
CA VAL A 146 -7.08 -7.46 12.04
C VAL A 146 -8.10 -6.53 11.40
N SER A 147 -8.29 -6.67 10.10
CA SER A 147 -9.32 -5.90 9.38
C SER A 147 -10.64 -6.63 9.50
N VAL A 148 -11.43 -6.29 10.52
CA VAL A 148 -12.73 -6.93 10.80
C VAL A 148 -13.77 -6.62 9.71
N TRP A 149 -13.55 -5.56 8.93
CA TRP A 149 -14.46 -5.05 7.90
C TRP A 149 -14.55 -5.90 6.63
N MET A 150 -13.65 -6.89 6.44
CA MET A 150 -13.66 -7.75 5.24
C MET A 150 -14.77 -8.81 5.23
N VAL A 151 -15.52 -8.96 6.33
CA VAL A 151 -16.60 -9.96 6.45
C VAL A 151 -17.97 -9.39 6.03
N VAL A 152 -18.08 -8.08 5.79
CA VAL A 152 -19.38 -7.44 5.52
C VAL A 152 -19.56 -7.12 4.04
N SER A 153 -19.60 -8.15 3.19
CA SER A 153 -19.90 -8.01 1.76
C SER A 153 -21.41 -7.98 1.43
N HIS A 154 -22.31 -7.86 2.42
CA HIS A 154 -23.76 -7.97 2.21
C HIS A 154 -24.60 -6.88 2.90
N GLY A 155 -24.03 -5.70 3.15
CA GLY A 155 -24.83 -4.59 3.66
C GLY A 155 -23.98 -3.34 3.84
N MET A 156 -24.18 -2.36 2.97
CA MET A 156 -23.45 -1.10 2.99
C MET A 156 -23.56 -0.40 4.35
N VAL A 157 -22.41 -0.22 5.00
CA VAL A 157 -22.19 0.87 5.94
C VAL A 157 -20.79 1.40 5.70
N TRP A 158 -20.69 2.44 4.87
CA TRP A 158 -19.52 3.30 4.81
C TRP A 158 -19.54 4.18 6.06
N LEU A 159 -18.98 3.70 7.17
CA LEU A 159 -18.66 4.53 8.32
C LEU A 159 -17.20 4.97 8.23
N PRO A 160 -16.89 6.19 8.71
CA PRO A 160 -15.71 6.92 8.30
C PRO A 160 -14.48 6.14 8.71
N TRP A 161 -13.76 5.66 7.70
CA TRP A 161 -12.36 5.36 7.87
C TRP A 161 -11.72 6.57 8.54
N GLU A 162 -10.77 6.36 9.47
CA GLU A 162 -9.93 7.47 9.93
C GLU A 162 -9.52 8.21 8.67
N PRO A 163 -9.92 9.48 8.43
CA PRO A 163 -9.54 10.16 7.21
C PRO A 163 -8.04 9.94 7.05
N CYS A 164 -7.51 9.77 5.84
CA CYS A 164 -6.07 9.78 5.67
C CYS A 164 -5.52 11.16 6.11
N LEU A 165 -5.38 11.30 7.42
CA LEU A 165 -4.80 12.38 8.19
C LEU A 165 -3.32 12.06 8.09
N PHE A 166 -2.76 12.57 7.01
CA PHE A 166 -1.37 12.46 6.64
C PHE A 166 -0.46 13.11 7.70
#